data_AF-A0A381X8R9-F1
#
_entry.id   AF-A0A381X8R9-F1
#
_cell.length_a   1.000
_cell.length_b   1.000
_cell.length_c   1.000
_cell.angle_alpha   90.00
_cell.angle_beta   90.00
_cell.angle_gamma   90.00
#
_symmetry.space_group_name_H-M   'P 1'
#
loop_
_entity.id
_entity.type
_entity.pdbx_description
1 polymer ?
#
loop_
_entity_poly.entity_id
_entity_poly.type
_entity_poly.pdbx_seq_one_letter_code
_entity_poly.pdbx_strand_id
1 'polypeptide(L)'
;MEKEDVWGGVVVEVGPGLPVSDPNSIEEEPWKTEMENVRYIPPQAETGDYALFLKKASVEINVEEKKYLIVPQAAILVIIREELTS
;
A
#
# COMPACT_ATOMS: atom_id res chain seq x y z
N MET A 1 -0.17 -13.64 -27.12
CA MET A 1 -0.09 -12.39 -26.34
C MET A 1 -1.21 -12.47 -25.32
N GLU A 2 -0.92 -12.90 -24.09
CA GLU A 2 -1.91 -12.85 -23.01
C GLU A 2 -2.25 -11.38 -22.76
N LYS A 3 -3.53 -11.03 -22.87
CA LYS A 3 -4.00 -9.74 -22.36
C LYS A 3 -4.15 -9.92 -20.86
N GLU A 4 -3.32 -9.22 -20.09
CA GLU A 4 -3.50 -9.22 -18.64
C GLU A 4 -4.82 -8.53 -18.31
N ASP A 5 -5.63 -9.17 -17.47
CA ASP A 5 -6.93 -8.64 -17.07
C ASP A 5 -6.72 -7.48 -16.08
N VAL A 6 -7.03 -6.26 -16.55
CA VAL A 6 -6.88 -5.02 -15.78
C VAL A 6 -8.23 -4.66 -15.18
N TRP A 7 -8.26 -4.52 -13.86
CA TRP A 7 -9.47 -4.17 -13.11
C TRP A 7 -9.32 -2.80 -12.47
N GLY A 8 -10.47 -2.20 -12.13
CA GLY A 8 -10.54 -0.89 -11.48
C GLY A 8 -11.41 -0.92 -10.22
N GLY A 9 -11.09 -0.08 -9.25
CA GLY A 9 -11.85 0.05 -8.01
C GLY A 9 -11.42 1.22 -7.15
N VAL A 10 -12.20 1.52 -6.11
CA VAL A 10 -11.90 2.56 -5.13
C VAL A 10 -11.06 1.98 -4.00
N VAL A 11 -9.99 2.67 -3.63
CA VAL A 11 -9.16 2.35 -2.47
C VAL A 11 -9.93 2.70 -1.21
N VAL A 12 -10.28 1.68 -0.43
CA VAL A 12 -11.02 1.85 0.82
C VAL A 12 -10.12 1.89 2.03
N GLU A 13 -8.93 1.28 1.95
CA GLU A 13 -7.94 1.26 3.03
C GLU A 13 -6.53 1.00 2.47
N VAL A 14 -5.50 1.49 3.17
CA VAL A 14 -4.09 1.36 2.80
C VAL A 14 -3.26 0.82 3.95
N GLY A 15 -2.25 0.02 3.62
CA GLY A 15 -1.32 -0.51 4.63
C GLY A 15 -0.39 0.57 5.20
N PRO A 16 0.40 0.25 6.25
CA PRO A 16 1.33 1.19 6.88
C PRO A 16 2.47 1.64 5.97
N GLY A 17 2.66 0.96 4.83
CA GLY A 17 3.73 1.25 3.89
C GLY A 17 4.92 0.31 4.02
N LEU A 18 6.03 0.68 3.40
CA LEU A 18 7.26 -0.11 3.41
C LEU A 18 8.08 0.25 4.66
N PRO A 19 8.39 -0.72 5.53
CA PRO A 19 9.29 -0.47 6.65
C PRO A 19 10.68 -0.12 6.13
N VAL A 20 11.28 0.93 6.68
CA VAL A 20 12.66 1.32 6.43
C VAL A 20 13.45 1.29 7.73
N SER A 21 14.61 0.63 7.67
CA SER A 21 15.59 0.67 8.76
C SER A 21 16.13 2.09 8.88
N ASP A 22 16.20 2.64 10.08
CA ASP A 22 16.83 3.94 10.32
C ASP A 22 18.35 3.78 10.20
N PRO A 23 19.03 4.39 9.21
CA PRO A 23 20.47 4.24 9.07
C PRO A 23 21.27 4.79 10.27
N ASN A 24 20.66 5.64 11.11
CA ASN A 24 21.30 6.14 12.34
C ASN A 24 21.18 5.18 13.52
N SER A 25 20.42 4.09 13.41
CA SER A 25 20.23 3.13 14.52
C SER A 25 21.46 2.26 14.80
N ILE A 26 22.52 2.37 13.98
CA ILE A 26 23.78 1.63 14.14
C ILE A 26 24.74 2.35 15.11
N GLU A 27 24.50 3.63 15.42
CA GLU A 27 25.44 4.46 16.21
C GLU A 27 25.19 4.45 17.72
N GLU A 28 24.05 3.91 18.20
CA GLU A 28 23.74 3.89 19.63
C GLU A 28 24.20 2.59 20.32
N GLU A 29 24.83 2.75 21.48
CA GLU A 29 25.55 1.72 22.24
C GLU A 29 24.69 0.47 22.56
N PRO A 30 25.26 -0.76 22.56
CA PRO A 30 24.51 -2.04 22.62
C PRO A 30 23.58 -2.26 23.83
N TRP A 31 23.67 -1.43 24.87
CA TRP A 31 22.88 -1.51 26.10
C TRP A 31 21.74 -0.48 26.18
N LYS A 32 21.65 0.46 25.24
CA LYS A 32 20.50 1.36 25.11
C LYS A 32 19.49 0.70 24.18
N THR A 33 18.59 -0.07 24.77
CA THR A 33 17.40 -0.56 24.05
C THR A 33 16.41 0.58 23.89
N GLU A 34 16.73 1.55 23.03
CA GLU A 34 15.66 2.32 22.40
C GLU A 34 14.95 1.35 21.46
N MET A 35 13.64 1.15 21.67
CA MET A 35 12.81 0.39 20.75
C MET A 35 13.13 0.89 19.34
N GLU A 36 13.65 0.01 18.47
CA GLU A 36 13.95 0.34 17.08
C GLU A 36 12.74 1.10 16.52
N ASN A 37 12.89 2.41 16.31
CA ASN A 37 11.83 3.24 15.78
C ASN A 37 11.70 2.90 14.29
N VAL A 38 10.94 1.83 13.99
CA VAL A 38 10.68 1.41 12.61
C VAL A 38 9.92 2.54 11.93
N ARG A 39 10.59 3.19 10.97
CA ARG A 39 9.97 4.20 10.12
C ARG A 39 9.31 3.50 8.95
N TYR A 40 8.23 4.08 8.43
CA TYR A 40 7.54 3.56 7.26
C TYR A 40 7.49 4.61 6.17
N ILE A 41 7.75 4.20 4.93
CA ILE A 41 7.41 4.98 3.74
C ILE A 41 5.95 4.65 3.40
N PRO A 42 5.02 5.61 3.47
CA PRO A 42 3.61 5.35 3.21
C PRO A 42 3.38 4.85 1.76
N PRO A 43 2.31 4.08 1.51
CA PRO A 43 1.94 3.70 0.16
C PRO A 43 1.64 4.92 -0.72
N GLN A 44 1.81 4.78 -2.03
CA GLN A 44 1.44 5.84 -2.98
C GLN A 44 -0.07 6.06 -3.07
N ALA A 45 -0.86 5.00 -2.90
CA ALA A 45 -2.32 5.08 -2.87
C ALA A 45 -2.80 5.66 -1.53
N GLU A 46 -3.90 6.38 -1.58
CA GLU A 46 -4.62 6.94 -0.44
C GLU A 46 -6.08 6.50 -0.48
N THR A 47 -6.74 6.47 0.68
CA THR A 47 -8.17 6.17 0.75
C THR A 47 -8.97 7.18 -0.06
N GLY A 48 -9.87 6.67 -0.92
CA GLY A 48 -10.65 7.47 -1.86
C GLY A 48 -10.09 7.51 -3.28
N ASP A 49 -8.84 7.10 -3.49
CA ASP A 49 -8.29 6.99 -4.85
C ASP A 49 -9.06 5.96 -5.70
N TYR A 50 -9.17 6.23 -7.00
CA TYR A 50 -9.56 5.19 -7.96
C TYR A 50 -8.32 4.57 -8.58
N ALA A 51 -8.11 3.27 -8.38
CA ALA A 51 -6.93 2.55 -8.83
C ALA A 51 -7.26 1.59 -9.98
N LEU A 52 -6.41 1.57 -11.01
CA LEU A 52 -6.34 0.51 -12.01
C LEU A 52 -5.19 -0.43 -11.67
N PHE A 53 -5.44 -1.74 -11.66
CA PHE A 53 -4.47 -2.73 -11.23
C PHE A 53 -4.60 -4.06 -11.97
N LEU A 54 -3.55 -4.87 -11.90
CA LEU A 54 -3.53 -6.22 -12.49
C LEU A 54 -4.32 -7.19 -11.60
N LYS A 55 -5.45 -7.72 -12.11
CA LYS A 55 -6.32 -8.61 -11.33
C LYS A 55 -5.59 -9.87 -10.85
N LYS A 56 -4.72 -10.43 -11.68
CA LYS A 56 -3.96 -11.65 -11.37
C LYS A 56 -3.11 -11.57 -10.08
N ALA A 57 -2.75 -10.37 -9.66
CA ALA A 57 -1.94 -10.11 -8.47
C ALA A 57 -2.79 -9.78 -7.23
N SER A 58 -4.12 -9.71 -7.38
CA SER A 58 -5.03 -9.40 -6.28
C SER A 58 -5.49 -10.65 -5.54
N VAL A 59 -5.76 -10.50 -4.24
CA VAL A 59 -6.33 -11.55 -3.39
C VAL A 59 -7.75 -11.14 -2.99
N GLU A 60 -8.74 -11.96 -3.33
CA GLU A 60 -10.12 -11.72 -2.91
C GLU A 60 -10.31 -12.05 -1.43
N ILE A 61 -10.94 -11.14 -0.69
CA ILE A 61 -11.32 -11.35 0.71
C ILE A 61 -12.80 -11.00 0.91
N ASN A 62 -13.41 -11.61 1.93
CA ASN A 62 -14.77 -11.28 2.35
C ASN A 62 -14.72 -10.79 3.80
N VAL A 63 -15.21 -9.59 4.04
CA VAL A 63 -15.27 -8.96 5.37
C VAL A 63 -16.68 -8.42 5.54
N GLU A 64 -17.36 -8.79 6.62
CA GLU A 64 -18.75 -8.35 6.90
C GLU A 64 -19.68 -8.53 5.69
N GLU A 65 -19.63 -9.71 5.06
CA GLU A 65 -20.44 -10.07 3.87
C GLU A 65 -20.18 -9.21 2.61
N LYS A 66 -19.12 -8.38 2.62
CA LYS A 66 -18.66 -7.58 1.48
C LYS A 66 -17.36 -8.14 0.90
N LYS A 67 -17.26 -8.12 -0.42
CA LYS A 67 -16.07 -8.55 -1.16
C LYS A 67 -15.11 -7.38 -1.32
N TYR A 68 -13.83 -7.63 -1.05
CA TYR A 68 -12.73 -6.70 -1.29
C TYR A 68 -11.58 -7.41 -2.01
N LEU A 69 -10.67 -6.61 -2.55
CA LEU A 69 -9.44 -7.08 -3.19
C LEU A 69 -8.26 -6.48 -2.44
N ILE A 70 -7.37 -7.32 -1.93
CA ILE A 70 -6.05 -6.88 -1.48
C ILE A 70 -5.15 -6.81 -2.71
N VAL A 71 -4.61 -5.62 -2.98
CA VAL A 71 -3.77 -5.35 -4.15
C VAL A 71 -2.39 -4.88 -3.67
N PRO A 72 -1.29 -5.58 -4.03
CA PRO A 72 0.06 -5.09 -3.76
C PRO A 72 0.32 -3.78 -4.48
N GLN A 73 1.05 -2.83 -3.86
CA GLN A 73 1.37 -1.54 -4.48
C GLN A 73 2.05 -1.70 -5.85
N ALA A 74 2.92 -2.70 -6.02
CA ALA A 74 3.61 -2.98 -7.28
C ALA A 74 2.68 -3.47 -8.42
N ALA A 75 1.45 -3.89 -8.10
CA ALA A 75 0.45 -4.31 -9.08
C ALA A 75 -0.52 -3.19 -9.49
N ILE A 76 -0.46 -2.03 -8.83
CA ILE A 76 -1.21 -0.84 -9.19
C ILE A 76 -0.53 -0.19 -10.39
N LEU A 77 -1.29 0.00 -11.47
CA LEU A 77 -0.80 0.56 -12.73
C LEU A 77 -1.00 2.08 -12.78
N VAL A 78 -2.17 2.54 -12.32
CA VAL A 78 -2.58 3.95 -12.36
C VAL A 78 -3.41 4.27 -11.13
N ILE A 79 -3.16 5.43 -10.55
CA ILE A 79 -3.99 6.04 -9.51
C ILE A 79 -4.61 7.30 -10.12
N ILE A 80 -5.93 7.40 -10.08
CA ILE A 80 -6.70 8.57 -10.48
C ILE A 80 -7.20 9.20 -9.18
N ARG A 81 -6.66 10.38 -8.87
CA ARG A 81 -7.03 11.18 -7.72
C ARG A 81 -7.73 12.43 -8.21
N GLU A 82 -8.98 12.63 -7.79
CA GLU A 82 -9.60 13.93 -7.98
C GLU A 82 -8.89 14.91 -7.04
N GLU A 83 -8.14 15.87 -7.60
CA GLU A 83 -7.66 16.98 -6.79
C GLU A 83 -8.90 17.74 -6.29
N LEU A 84 -9.13 17.72 -4.98
CA LEU A 84 -9.93 18.74 -4.33
C LEU A 84 -9.16 20.06 -4.45
N THR A 85 -9.25 20.71 -5.62
CA THR A 85 -8.87 22.11 -5.74
C THR A 85 -9.84 22.89 -4.86
N SER A 86 -9.37 23.30 -3.68
CA SER A 86 -10.01 24.31 -2.81
C SER A 86 -8.99 25.38 -2.48
#